data_AF-A0A9Q6A907-F1
#
_entry.id   AF-A0A9Q6A907-F1
#
_cell.length_a   1.000
_cell.length_b   1.000
_cell.length_c   1.000
_cell.angle_alpha   90.00
_cell.angle_beta   90.00
_cell.angle_gamma   90.00
#
_symmetry.space_group_name_H-M   'P 1'
#
loop_
_entity.id
_entity.type
_entity.pdbx_description
1 polymer ?
#
loop_
_entity_poly.entity_id
_entity_poly.type
_entity_poly.pdbx_seq_one_letter_code
_entity_poly.pdbx_strand_id
1 'polypeptide(L)'
;MKNAVERFDWWGVTLTGKYKTVKTLYQLMDINKALFENLYKVQADTIEELVNKLYEQVPAYEKKFLKYVNEQLPNLKRYLQVELPYNPQLISSIEYEIYISSAEIDCEYPYDARDCIITFFQRAPEMIDFYKEGFNGEQINLV
;
A
#
# COMPACT_ATOMS: atom_id res chain seq x y z
N MET A 1 11.93 -0.26 21.18
CA MET A 1 11.62 -1.10 20.00
C MET A 1 12.71 -0.94 18.95
N LYS A 2 13.07 -2.04 18.25
CA LYS A 2 14.08 -2.07 17.19
C LYS A 2 13.61 -1.30 15.95
N ASN A 3 14.52 -0.61 15.26
CA ASN A 3 14.27 -0.03 13.94
C ASN A 3 14.48 -1.09 12.85
N ALA A 4 13.84 -0.90 11.70
CA ALA A 4 13.93 -1.75 10.52
C ALA A 4 14.08 -0.93 9.25
N VAL A 5 14.70 -1.55 8.25
CA VAL A 5 14.81 -1.05 6.89
C VAL A 5 14.49 -2.23 5.99
N GLU A 6 13.37 -2.15 5.27
CA GLU A 6 12.90 -3.22 4.39
C GLU A 6 12.77 -2.68 2.97
N ARG A 7 13.46 -3.30 2.02
CA ARG A 7 13.40 -2.94 0.61
C ARG A 7 12.30 -3.74 -0.06
N PHE A 8 11.42 -3.05 -0.77
CA PHE A 8 10.37 -3.69 -1.56
C PHE A 8 10.52 -3.28 -3.03
N ASP A 9 11.30 -4.07 -3.75
CA ASP A 9 11.70 -3.79 -5.14
C ASP A 9 10.53 -3.70 -6.10
N TRP A 10 9.54 -4.58 -5.94
CA TRP A 10 8.37 -4.60 -6.82
C TRP A 10 7.61 -3.26 -6.82
N TRP A 11 7.50 -2.64 -5.64
CA TRP A 11 6.92 -1.30 -5.48
C TRP A 11 7.93 -0.17 -5.73
N GLY A 12 9.23 -0.48 -5.81
CA GLY A 12 10.30 0.49 -5.93
C GLY A 12 10.43 1.41 -4.72
N VAL A 13 10.21 0.89 -3.51
CA VAL A 13 10.32 1.67 -2.26
C VAL A 13 11.22 0.99 -1.22
N THR A 14 11.69 1.77 -0.25
CA THR A 14 12.36 1.28 0.96
C THR A 14 11.61 1.82 2.17
N LEU A 15 11.04 0.92 2.97
CA LEU A 15 10.34 1.27 4.21
C LEU A 15 11.36 1.37 5.33
N THR A 16 11.29 2.44 6.11
CA THR A 16 12.18 2.65 7.27
C THR A 16 11.35 3.00 8.50
N GLY A 17 11.84 2.69 9.70
CA GLY A 17 11.18 3.08 10.95
C GLY A 17 11.07 1.95 11.96
N LYS A 18 10.01 1.92 12.76
CA LYS A 18 9.83 0.94 13.84
C LYS A 18 9.47 -0.44 13.29
N TYR A 19 10.19 -1.46 13.74
CA TYR A 19 10.13 -2.82 13.18
C TYR A 19 8.71 -3.35 13.00
N LYS A 20 7.84 -3.22 14.02
CA LYS A 20 6.47 -3.73 13.92
C LYS A 20 5.70 -3.02 12.80
N THR A 21 5.71 -1.69 12.78
CA THR A 21 5.02 -0.88 11.75
C THR A 21 5.54 -1.17 10.35
N VAL A 22 6.87 -1.20 10.17
CA VAL A 22 7.52 -1.52 8.88
C VAL A 22 7.08 -2.91 8.40
N LYS A 23 7.13 -3.92 9.27
CA LYS A 23 6.76 -5.29 8.93
C LYS A 23 5.29 -5.41 8.57
N THR A 24 4.40 -4.80 9.34
CA THR A 24 2.95 -4.86 9.08
C THR A 24 2.63 -4.16 7.75
N LEU A 25 3.20 -2.98 7.47
CA LEU A 25 2.98 -2.31 6.19
C LEU A 25 3.54 -3.11 5.01
N TYR A 26 4.73 -3.72 5.17
CA TYR A 26 5.29 -4.60 4.15
C TYR A 26 4.33 -5.75 3.80
N GLN A 27 3.69 -6.37 4.80
CA GLN A 27 2.71 -7.43 4.57
C GLN A 27 1.49 -6.95 3.79
N LEU A 28 0.94 -5.77 4.11
CA LEU A 28 -0.17 -5.19 3.35
C LEU A 28 0.23 -4.92 1.89
N MET A 29 1.44 -4.42 1.68
CA MET A 29 1.98 -4.16 0.34
C MET A 29 2.19 -5.46 -0.46
N ASP A 30 2.58 -6.55 0.21
CA ASP A 30 2.77 -7.86 -0.42
C ASP A 30 1.43 -8.50 -0.81
N ILE A 31 0.41 -8.36 0.03
CA ILE A 31 -0.96 -8.76 -0.31
C ILE A 31 -1.47 -7.97 -1.52
N ASN A 32 -1.26 -6.65 -1.56
CA ASN A 32 -1.69 -5.84 -2.70
C ASN A 32 -0.94 -6.19 -3.99
N LYS A 33 0.35 -6.56 -3.91
CA LYS A 33 1.07 -7.15 -5.03
C LYS A 33 0.38 -8.43 -5.51
N ALA A 34 0.09 -9.36 -4.60
CA ALA A 34 -0.57 -10.62 -4.94
C ALA A 34 -1.96 -10.40 -5.57
N LEU A 35 -2.74 -9.41 -5.08
CA LEU A 35 -4.01 -9.03 -5.68
C LEU A 35 -3.84 -8.58 -7.15
N PHE A 36 -2.86 -7.73 -7.45
CA PHE A 36 -2.56 -7.35 -8.84
C PHE A 36 -2.20 -8.56 -9.70
N GLU A 37 -1.30 -9.41 -9.23
CA GLU A 37 -0.83 -10.57 -9.99
C GLU A 37 -1.96 -11.59 -10.23
N ASN A 38 -2.80 -11.83 -9.22
CA ASN A 38 -3.89 -12.81 -9.29
C ASN A 38 -5.09 -12.30 -10.10
N LEU A 39 -5.45 -11.03 -9.95
CA LEU A 39 -6.57 -10.40 -10.67
C LEU A 39 -6.39 -10.52 -12.20
N TYR A 40 -5.17 -10.34 -12.68
CA TYR A 40 -4.87 -10.38 -14.10
C TYR A 40 -4.12 -11.64 -14.56
N LYS A 41 -3.67 -12.48 -13.63
CA LYS A 41 -2.83 -13.66 -13.89
C LYS A 41 -1.54 -13.30 -14.65
N VAL A 42 -0.97 -12.15 -14.31
CA VAL A 42 0.26 -11.60 -14.92
C VAL A 42 1.26 -11.31 -13.81
N GLN A 43 2.47 -11.82 -13.97
CA GLN A 43 3.59 -11.50 -13.10
C GLN A 43 4.52 -10.49 -13.78
N ALA A 44 5.17 -9.67 -12.96
CA ALA A 44 6.17 -8.70 -13.40
C ALA A 44 7.16 -8.40 -12.28
N ASP A 45 8.34 -7.91 -12.63
CA ASP A 45 9.37 -7.59 -11.65
C ASP A 45 9.05 -6.30 -10.90
N THR A 46 8.25 -5.41 -11.51
CA THR A 46 7.75 -4.18 -10.88
C THR A 46 6.29 -3.89 -11.19
N ILE A 47 5.66 -3.06 -10.36
CA ILE A 47 4.31 -2.53 -10.60
C ILE A 47 4.22 -1.74 -11.91
N GLU A 48 5.23 -0.95 -12.26
CA GLU A 48 5.23 -0.20 -13.53
C GLU A 48 5.23 -1.13 -14.73
N GLU A 49 6.05 -2.19 -14.69
CA GLU A 49 6.08 -3.19 -15.74
C GLU A 49 4.72 -3.91 -15.85
N LEU A 50 4.13 -4.29 -14.71
CA LEU A 50 2.79 -4.90 -14.68
C LEU A 50 1.74 -3.99 -15.32
N VAL A 51 1.63 -2.73 -14.88
CA VAL A 51 0.65 -1.78 -15.40
C VAL A 51 0.83 -1.53 -16.89
N ASN A 52 2.08 -1.39 -17.36
CA ASN A 52 2.38 -1.22 -18.79
C ASN A 52 1.99 -2.45 -19.61
N LYS A 53 2.30 -3.66 -19.14
CA LYS A 53 1.88 -4.91 -19.80
C LYS A 53 0.36 -5.00 -19.92
N LEU A 54 -0.35 -4.65 -18.84
CA LEU A 54 -1.81 -4.76 -18.80
C LEU A 54 -2.49 -3.70 -19.67
N TYR A 55 -1.96 -2.48 -19.75
CA TYR A 55 -2.61 -1.39 -20.49
C TYR A 55 -2.87 -1.71 -21.97
N GLU A 56 -2.02 -2.54 -22.59
CA GLU A 56 -2.18 -3.02 -23.97
C GLU A 56 -3.12 -4.23 -24.09
N GLN A 57 -3.35 -4.98 -23.01
CA GLN A 57 -4.05 -6.27 -23.03
C GLN A 57 -5.49 -6.20 -22.50
N VAL A 58 -5.83 -5.19 -21.71
CA VAL A 58 -7.13 -5.08 -21.05
C VAL A 58 -8.15 -4.24 -21.84
N PRO A 59 -9.46 -4.50 -21.68
CA PRO A 59 -10.51 -3.69 -22.30
C PRO A 59 -10.53 -2.23 -21.81
N ALA A 60 -11.15 -1.35 -22.59
CA ALA A 60 -11.13 0.10 -22.35
C ALA A 60 -11.66 0.54 -20.97
N TYR A 61 -12.63 -0.18 -20.39
CA TYR A 61 -13.13 0.13 -19.06
C TYR A 61 -12.06 -0.12 -17.99
N GLU A 62 -11.27 -1.17 -18.15
CA GLU A 62 -10.20 -1.57 -17.23
C GLU A 62 -9.01 -0.61 -17.31
N LYS A 63 -8.75 -0.03 -18.49
CA LYS A 63 -7.72 1.00 -18.67
C LYS A 63 -7.94 2.21 -17.78
N LYS A 64 -9.18 2.51 -17.38
CA LYS A 64 -9.47 3.60 -16.42
C LYS A 64 -8.89 3.30 -15.04
N PHE A 65 -9.03 2.06 -14.57
CA PHE A 65 -8.44 1.62 -13.31
C PHE A 65 -6.91 1.62 -13.38
N LEU A 66 -6.32 1.06 -14.45
CA LEU A 66 -4.87 1.07 -14.63
C LEU A 66 -4.29 2.49 -14.73
N LYS A 67 -5.01 3.40 -15.38
CA LYS A 67 -4.65 4.83 -15.43
C LYS A 67 -4.65 5.44 -14.03
N TYR A 68 -5.68 5.18 -13.23
CA TYR A 68 -5.73 5.61 -11.83
C TYR A 68 -4.51 5.09 -11.05
N VAL A 69 -4.20 3.79 -11.15
CA VAL A 69 -3.02 3.19 -10.49
C VAL A 69 -1.74 3.92 -10.90
N ASN A 70 -1.54 4.13 -12.19
CA ASN A 70 -0.34 4.81 -12.71
C ASN A 70 -0.23 6.26 -12.21
N GLU A 71 -1.36 6.98 -12.14
CA GLU A 71 -1.41 8.35 -11.64
C GLU A 71 -1.16 8.44 -10.12
N GLN A 72 -1.64 7.47 -9.34
CA GLN A 72 -1.47 7.47 -7.88
C GLN A 72 -0.16 6.86 -7.40
N LEU A 73 0.50 6.03 -8.21
CA LEU A 73 1.73 5.35 -7.83
C LEU A 73 2.85 6.32 -7.35
N PRO A 74 3.15 7.43 -8.03
CA PRO A 74 4.13 8.40 -7.54
C PRO A 74 3.76 8.99 -6.17
N ASN A 75 2.47 9.25 -5.94
CA ASN A 75 1.97 9.78 -4.65
C ASN A 75 2.15 8.74 -3.55
N LEU A 76 1.72 7.50 -3.79
CA LEU A 76 1.90 6.40 -2.83
C LEU A 76 3.38 6.26 -2.45
N LYS A 77 4.29 6.21 -3.43
CA LYS A 77 5.73 6.09 -3.16
C LYS A 77 6.26 7.23 -2.31
N ARG A 78 5.83 8.47 -2.57
CA ARG A 78 6.20 9.64 -1.77
C ARG A 78 5.78 9.49 -0.31
N TYR A 79 4.56 8.97 -0.07
CA TYR A 79 4.07 8.76 1.29
C TYR A 79 4.81 7.65 2.04
N LEU A 80 5.29 6.64 1.31
CA LEU A 80 6.04 5.52 1.89
C LEU A 80 7.51 5.86 2.22
N GLN A 81 8.04 7.00 1.77
CA GLN A 81 9.42 7.43 2.00
C GLN A 81 9.66 8.14 3.35
N VAL A 82 8.84 7.87 4.36
CA VAL A 82 8.97 8.46 5.69
C VAL A 82 9.43 7.46 6.74
N GLU A 83 10.02 7.94 7.82
CA GLU A 83 10.35 7.07 8.95
C GLU A 83 9.06 6.70 9.70
N LEU A 84 8.64 5.45 9.58
CA LEU A 84 7.39 4.93 10.15
C LEU A 84 7.49 4.86 11.68
N PRO A 85 6.61 5.57 12.41
CA PRO A 85 6.64 5.56 13.86
C PRO A 85 6.10 4.25 14.41
N TYR A 86 6.33 4.02 15.71
CA TYR A 86 5.55 3.01 16.43
C TYR A 86 4.27 3.70 16.90
N ASN A 87 3.14 3.27 16.35
CA ASN A 87 1.83 3.75 16.75
C ASN A 87 0.87 2.55 16.73
N PRO A 88 0.32 2.12 17.88
CA PRO A 88 -0.59 0.98 17.93
C PRO A 88 -1.81 1.13 17.03
N GLN A 89 -2.40 2.33 16.94
CA GLN A 89 -3.56 2.60 16.11
C GLN A 89 -3.24 2.53 14.61
N LEU A 90 -2.07 3.02 14.19
CA LEU A 90 -1.57 2.83 12.82
C LEU A 90 -1.43 1.34 12.51
N ILE A 91 -0.75 0.60 13.38
CA ILE A 91 -0.53 -0.84 13.21
C ILE A 91 -1.85 -1.58 13.11
N SER A 92 -2.81 -1.29 14.00
CA SER A 92 -4.13 -1.93 13.97
C SER A 92 -4.94 -1.53 12.74
N SER A 93 -4.78 -0.31 12.23
CA SER A 93 -5.41 0.10 10.96
C SER A 93 -4.84 -0.68 9.79
N ILE A 94 -3.52 -0.86 9.73
CA ILE A 94 -2.88 -1.70 8.69
C ILE A 94 -3.29 -3.17 8.85
N GLU A 95 -3.33 -3.70 10.07
CA GLU A 95 -3.79 -5.08 10.35
C GLU A 95 -5.25 -5.31 9.91
N TYR A 96 -6.10 -4.29 10.04
CA TYR A 96 -7.47 -4.34 9.52
C TYR A 96 -7.51 -4.39 7.99
N GLU A 97 -6.73 -3.55 7.30
CA GLU A 97 -6.64 -3.60 5.83
C GLU A 97 -6.08 -4.93 5.34
N ILE A 98 -5.14 -5.53 6.07
CA ILE A 98 -4.62 -6.88 5.80
C ILE A 98 -5.74 -7.91 5.89
N TYR A 99 -6.56 -7.87 6.95
CA TYR A 99 -7.66 -8.81 7.14
C TYR A 99 -8.65 -8.76 5.98
N ILE A 100 -9.04 -7.56 5.54
CA ILE A 100 -9.95 -7.38 4.40
C ILE A 100 -9.29 -7.84 3.10
N SER A 101 -8.11 -7.33 2.79
CA SER A 101 -7.44 -7.60 1.49
C SER A 101 -7.01 -9.06 1.33
N SER A 102 -6.72 -9.76 2.44
CA SER A 102 -6.34 -11.18 2.40
C SER A 102 -7.51 -12.09 2.03
N ALA A 103 -8.74 -11.68 2.34
CA ALA A 103 -9.93 -12.45 1.97
C ALA A 103 -10.12 -12.48 0.44
N GLU A 104 -9.69 -11.44 -0.26
CA GLU A 104 -9.87 -11.28 -1.71
C GLU A 104 -8.67 -11.78 -2.53
N ILE A 105 -7.66 -12.39 -1.88
CA ILE A 105 -6.37 -12.71 -2.53
C ILE A 105 -6.50 -13.73 -3.66
N ASP A 106 -7.46 -14.64 -3.59
CA ASP A 106 -7.74 -15.62 -4.64
C ASP A 106 -8.48 -15.00 -5.84
N CYS A 107 -8.97 -13.77 -5.69
CA CYS A 107 -9.72 -13.03 -6.68
C CYS A 107 -10.96 -13.79 -7.18
N GLU A 108 -11.64 -14.54 -6.30
CA GLU A 108 -12.93 -15.19 -6.62
C GLU A 108 -13.92 -14.15 -7.19
N TYR A 109 -13.92 -12.95 -6.61
CA TYR A 109 -14.66 -11.79 -7.07
C TYR A 109 -13.70 -10.67 -7.54
N PRO A 110 -13.43 -10.56 -8.85
CA PRO A 110 -12.50 -9.57 -9.39
C PRO A 110 -12.84 -8.11 -9.06
N TYR A 111 -14.11 -7.80 -8.80
CA TYR A 111 -14.52 -6.44 -8.42
C TYR A 111 -14.04 -6.11 -7.01
N ASP A 112 -14.20 -7.02 -6.06
CA ASP A 112 -13.79 -6.84 -4.65
C ASP A 112 -12.26 -6.76 -4.54
N ALA A 113 -11.54 -7.56 -5.32
CA ALA A 113 -10.09 -7.47 -5.44
C ALA A 113 -9.63 -6.09 -5.97
N ARG A 114 -10.32 -5.52 -6.97
CA ARG A 114 -10.04 -4.15 -7.46
C ARG A 114 -10.32 -3.11 -6.39
N ASP A 115 -11.43 -3.24 -5.68
CA ASP A 115 -11.81 -2.30 -4.62
C ASP A 115 -10.80 -2.32 -3.47
N CYS A 116 -10.25 -3.48 -3.12
CA CYS A 116 -9.14 -3.59 -2.16
C CYS A 116 -7.90 -2.84 -2.64
N ILE A 117 -7.52 -2.99 -3.92
CA ILE A 117 -6.38 -2.26 -4.49
C ILE A 117 -6.64 -0.75 -4.46
N ILE A 118 -7.80 -0.27 -4.91
CA ILE A 118 -8.16 1.15 -4.88
C ILE A 118 -8.09 1.68 -3.45
N THR A 119 -8.67 0.95 -2.50
CA THR A 119 -8.67 1.29 -1.08
C THR A 119 -7.25 1.39 -0.53
N PHE A 120 -6.33 0.50 -0.92
CA PHE A 120 -4.92 0.59 -0.53
C PHE A 120 -4.27 1.89 -1.03
N PHE A 121 -4.46 2.27 -2.30
CA PHE A 121 -3.92 3.51 -2.86
C PHE A 121 -4.48 4.77 -2.18
N GLN A 122 -5.71 4.72 -1.67
CA GLN A 122 -6.34 5.82 -0.95
C GLN A 122 -5.89 5.88 0.51
N ARG A 123 -6.01 4.75 1.22
CA ARG A 123 -5.88 4.70 2.68
C ARG A 123 -4.45 4.61 3.17
N ALA A 124 -3.52 4.02 2.41
CA ALA A 124 -2.12 3.95 2.85
C ALA A 124 -1.51 5.35 3.05
N PRO A 125 -1.67 6.31 2.11
CA PRO A 125 -1.34 7.71 2.35
C PRO A 125 -2.04 8.32 3.57
N GLU A 126 -3.37 8.18 3.67
CA GLU A 126 -4.17 8.76 4.75
C GLU A 126 -3.73 8.28 6.13
N MET A 127 -3.53 6.97 6.29
CA MET A 127 -3.03 6.39 7.53
C MET A 127 -1.65 6.97 7.86
N ILE A 128 -0.72 6.95 6.90
CA ILE A 128 0.64 7.43 7.12
C ILE A 128 0.65 8.92 7.50
N ASP A 129 -0.13 9.76 6.83
CA ASP A 129 -0.18 11.20 7.11
C ASP A 129 -0.86 11.52 8.44
N PHE A 130 -2.00 10.90 8.73
CA PHE A 130 -2.69 11.09 10.01
C PHE A 130 -1.77 10.83 11.20
N TYR A 131 -0.94 9.78 11.11
CA TYR A 131 0.00 9.42 12.16
C TYR A 131 1.36 10.10 12.08
N LYS A 132 1.64 10.92 11.05
CA LYS A 132 2.72 11.94 11.11
C LYS A 132 2.26 13.17 11.88
N GLU A 133 1.05 13.64 11.64
CA GLU A 133 0.52 14.87 12.26
C GLU A 133 0.26 14.69 13.75
N GLY A 134 -0.11 13.47 14.19
CA GLY A 134 -0.22 13.13 15.61
C GLY A 134 1.08 13.26 16.42
N PHE A 135 2.26 13.35 15.78
CA PHE A 135 3.54 13.63 16.45
C PHE A 135 3.79 15.11 16.71
N ASN A 136 3.01 16.02 16.10
CA ASN A 136 3.08 17.47 16.37
C ASN A 136 2.15 17.92 17.50
N GLY A 137 1.33 17.01 18.05
CA GLY A 137 0.32 17.31 19.09
C GLY A 137 0.84 17.33 20.54
N GLU A 138 2.07 16.88 20.80
CA GLU A 138 2.68 16.89 22.15
C GLU A 138 3.79 17.94 22.29
N GLN A 139 3.47 19.22 22.02
CA GLN A 139 4.16 20.36 22.64
C GLN A 139 3.17 21.51 22.86
N ILE A 140 2.18 21.30 23.72
CA ILE A 140 1.58 22.43 24.44
C ILE A 140 1.85 22.17 25.92
N ASN A 141 3.05 22.59 26.35
CA ASN A 141 3.29 22.84 27.77
C ASN A 141 2.29 23.91 28.20
N LEU A 142 1.23 23.50 28.90
CA LEU A 142 0.46 24.41 29.73
C LEU A 142 1.37 24.79 30.91
N VAL A 143 2.01 25.95 30.76
CA VAL A 143 2.60 26.72 31.86
C VAL A 143 1.48 27.37 32.64
#